data_AF-A0AAD5JMZ0-F1
#
_entry.id   AF-A0AAD5JMZ0-F1
#
_cell.length_a   1.000
_cell.length_b   1.000
_cell.length_c   1.000
_cell.angle_alpha   90.00
_cell.angle_beta   90.00
_cell.angle_gamma   90.00
#
_symmetry.space_group_name_H-M   'P 1'
#
loop_
_entity.id
_entity.type
_entity.pdbx_description
1 polymer ?
#
loop_
_entity_poly.entity_id
_entity_poly.type
_entity_poly.pdbx_seq_one_letter_code
_entity_poly.pdbx_strand_id
1 'polypeptide(L)'
;MPQDPDTLRQSKLDMAISLLACGVDPKRSALFEQSRVSAHSELAWIFNCLTPVGWLGRMTQWKSKMDKVRGHAASHAEILADESLTTGLKMGLFGYPTLQAADILLYKATHVPVGQDQLQHLELARDTAKLFNKTFKKDVFPKPIAITPPETQRVMSLRQPTAKMSKSDPSDLSRINLSDTPEVIQNKIRRATTDSLGSISYDKKERPGVSNLLTIYSTMRDITVEEAVKEFEGIESTKQFKEQVADAVIEHISPIQAELLRLQADQGYVRQVLDEGAAKAAEVAHKNMEEVYKVVGLK
;
A
#
# COMPACT_ATOMS: atom_id res chain seq x y z
N MET A 1 -8.13 2.10 -14.48
CA MET A 1 -7.79 3.03 -15.57
C MET A 1 -6.87 2.30 -16.53
N PRO A 2 -6.98 2.53 -17.85
CA PRO A 2 -6.03 1.98 -18.81
C PRO A 2 -4.61 2.35 -18.37
N GLN A 3 -3.71 1.37 -18.42
CA GLN A 3 -2.29 1.56 -18.17
C GLN A 3 -1.56 1.32 -19.47
N ASP A 4 -0.49 2.07 -19.70
CA ASP A 4 0.43 1.75 -20.80
C ASP A 4 1.05 0.35 -20.57
N PRO A 5 0.99 -0.56 -21.56
CA PRO A 5 1.44 -1.95 -21.37
C PRO A 5 2.92 -2.08 -21.01
N ASP A 6 3.80 -1.28 -21.63
CA ASP A 6 5.24 -1.32 -21.37
C ASP A 6 5.57 -0.78 -19.98
N THR A 7 4.95 0.33 -19.62
CA THR A 7 5.06 0.93 -18.29
C THR A 7 4.59 -0.04 -17.20
N LEU A 8 3.48 -0.74 -17.42
CA LEU A 8 2.96 -1.72 -16.46
C LEU A 8 3.89 -2.93 -16.34
N ARG A 9 4.43 -3.44 -17.46
CA ARG A 9 5.40 -4.55 -17.44
C ARG A 9 6.62 -4.18 -16.60
N GLN A 10 7.19 -3.00 -16.83
CA GLN A 10 8.36 -2.54 -16.10
C GLN A 10 8.03 -2.30 -14.62
N SER A 11 6.91 -1.64 -14.32
CA SER A 11 6.50 -1.33 -12.94
C SER A 11 6.32 -2.58 -12.07
N LYS A 12 5.83 -3.70 -12.64
CA LYS A 12 5.73 -4.98 -11.92
C LYS A 12 7.11 -5.51 -11.54
N LEU A 13 8.05 -5.47 -12.47
CA LEU A 13 9.42 -5.92 -12.24
C LEU A 13 10.14 -5.02 -11.21
N ASP A 14 9.99 -3.71 -11.34
CA ASP A 14 10.58 -2.73 -10.41
C ASP A 14 10.04 -2.90 -8.99
N MET A 15 8.75 -3.21 -8.85
CA MET A 15 8.14 -3.51 -7.55
C MET A 15 8.72 -4.79 -6.94
N ALA A 16 8.87 -5.86 -7.73
CA ALA A 16 9.48 -7.10 -7.25
C ALA A 16 10.92 -6.89 -6.80
N ILE A 17 11.72 -6.16 -7.60
CA ILE A 17 13.08 -5.74 -7.26
C ILE A 17 13.09 -4.95 -5.94
N SER A 18 12.19 -3.98 -5.79
CA SER A 18 12.10 -3.15 -4.58
C SER A 18 11.78 -3.97 -3.34
N LEU A 19 10.83 -4.92 -3.43
CA LEU A 19 10.47 -5.78 -2.31
C LEU A 19 11.62 -6.69 -1.89
N LEU A 20 12.31 -7.29 -2.87
CA LEU A 20 13.50 -8.12 -2.61
C LEU A 20 14.63 -7.30 -1.98
N ALA A 21 14.89 -6.09 -2.50
CA ALA A 21 15.92 -5.20 -1.96
C ALA A 21 15.61 -4.73 -0.53
N CYS A 22 14.34 -4.56 -0.18
CA CYS A 22 13.90 -4.29 1.20
C CYS A 22 13.96 -5.52 2.12
N GLY A 23 14.40 -6.68 1.63
CA GLY A 23 14.64 -7.87 2.44
C GLY A 23 13.50 -8.91 2.45
N VAL A 24 12.55 -8.86 1.51
CA VAL A 24 11.60 -9.96 1.32
C VAL A 24 12.36 -11.20 0.86
N ASP A 25 12.48 -12.20 1.75
CA ASP A 25 13.17 -13.45 1.46
C ASP A 25 12.25 -14.45 0.72
N PRO A 26 12.53 -14.80 -0.55
CA PRO A 26 11.69 -15.71 -1.33
C PRO A 26 11.77 -17.18 -0.87
N LYS A 27 12.71 -17.52 0.02
CA LYS A 27 12.75 -18.83 0.68
C LYS A 27 11.74 -18.93 1.81
N ARG A 28 11.39 -17.80 2.43
CA ARG A 28 10.45 -17.71 3.56
C ARG A 28 9.05 -17.25 3.15
N SER A 29 8.95 -16.55 2.02
CA SER A 29 7.72 -15.93 1.54
C SER A 29 7.47 -16.29 0.07
N ALA A 30 6.20 -16.40 -0.32
CA ALA A 30 5.84 -16.48 -1.74
C ALA A 30 5.67 -15.05 -2.29
N LEU A 31 6.66 -14.57 -3.05
CA LEU A 31 6.58 -13.32 -3.80
C LEU A 31 6.17 -13.64 -5.24
N PHE A 32 5.02 -13.14 -5.68
CA PHE A 32 4.47 -13.47 -7.00
C PHE A 32 3.59 -12.37 -7.57
N GLU A 33 3.35 -12.44 -8.88
CA GLU A 33 2.42 -11.55 -9.57
C GLU A 33 1.01 -12.13 -9.55
N GLN A 34 0.02 -11.37 -9.06
CA GLN A 34 -1.38 -11.80 -8.95
C GLN A 34 -1.92 -12.42 -10.25
N SER A 35 -1.60 -11.83 -11.41
CA SER A 35 -2.08 -12.28 -12.72
C SER A 35 -1.61 -13.68 -13.13
N ARG A 36 -0.64 -14.26 -12.43
CA ARG A 36 -0.10 -15.60 -12.73
C ARG A 36 -0.88 -16.73 -12.05
N VAL A 37 -1.84 -16.40 -11.19
CA VAL A 37 -2.67 -17.37 -10.47
C VAL A 37 -4.14 -17.09 -10.79
N SER A 38 -4.72 -17.86 -11.71
CA SER A 38 -6.10 -17.63 -12.22
C SER A 38 -7.17 -17.72 -11.14
N ALA A 39 -6.93 -18.54 -10.10
CA ALA A 39 -7.80 -18.74 -8.96
C ALA A 39 -8.26 -17.44 -8.27
N HIS A 40 -7.46 -16.37 -8.33
CA HIS A 40 -7.86 -15.03 -7.86
C HIS A 40 -9.11 -14.53 -8.58
N SER A 41 -9.10 -14.60 -9.91
CA SER A 41 -10.22 -14.14 -10.73
C SER A 41 -11.43 -15.08 -10.61
N GLU A 42 -11.18 -16.38 -10.50
CA GLU A 42 -12.23 -17.39 -10.32
C GLU A 42 -12.98 -17.17 -8.99
N LEU A 43 -12.25 -17.02 -7.88
CA LEU A 43 -12.85 -16.76 -6.58
C LEU A 43 -13.54 -15.40 -6.51
N ALA A 44 -12.93 -14.36 -7.11
CA ALA A 44 -13.53 -13.03 -7.19
C ALA A 44 -14.90 -13.08 -7.91
N TRP A 45 -15.02 -13.88 -8.96
CA TRP A 45 -16.30 -14.07 -9.65
C TRP A 45 -17.35 -14.73 -8.75
N ILE A 46 -16.98 -15.78 -8.02
CA ILE A 46 -17.88 -16.42 -7.04
C ILE A 46 -18.32 -15.41 -5.97
N PHE A 47 -17.41 -14.59 -5.46
CA PHE A 47 -17.73 -13.55 -4.49
C PHE A 47 -18.63 -12.46 -5.07
N ASN A 48 -18.43 -12.04 -6.32
CA ASN A 48 -19.33 -11.09 -6.99
C ASN A 48 -20.79 -11.58 -7.02
N CYS A 49 -21.03 -12.90 -7.13
CA CYS A 49 -22.36 -13.48 -7.09
C CYS A 49 -23.02 -13.46 -5.70
N LEU A 50 -22.26 -13.18 -4.64
CA LEU A 50 -22.74 -13.14 -3.26
C LEU A 50 -22.79 -11.71 -2.70
N THR A 51 -21.81 -10.88 -3.04
CA THR A 51 -21.65 -9.54 -2.47
C THR A 51 -22.77 -8.61 -2.95
N PRO A 52 -23.57 -8.04 -2.04
CA PRO A 52 -24.60 -7.07 -2.42
C PRO A 52 -24.00 -5.80 -3.04
N VAL A 53 -24.58 -5.34 -4.16
CA VAL A 53 -24.17 -4.11 -4.86
C VAL A 53 -24.09 -2.90 -3.91
N GLY A 54 -25.02 -2.79 -2.97
CA GLY A 54 -25.06 -1.70 -1.99
C GLY A 54 -23.84 -1.65 -1.06
N TRP A 55 -23.14 -2.78 -0.83
CA TRP A 55 -21.92 -2.80 -0.03
C TRP A 55 -20.80 -2.05 -0.75
N LEU A 56 -20.62 -2.34 -2.04
CA LEU A 56 -19.63 -1.70 -2.90
C LEU A 56 -19.96 -0.22 -3.14
N GLY A 57 -21.24 0.11 -3.36
CA GLY A 57 -21.68 1.50 -3.56
C GLY A 57 -21.46 2.43 -2.36
N ARG A 58 -21.22 1.88 -1.16
CA ARG A 58 -20.93 2.65 0.05
C ARG A 58 -19.44 2.82 0.34
N MET A 59 -18.56 2.18 -0.43
CA MET A 59 -17.12 2.28 -0.24
C MET A 59 -16.64 3.71 -0.43
N THR A 60 -15.79 4.19 0.48
CA THR A 60 -15.33 5.58 0.52
C THR A 60 -14.53 5.95 -0.73
N GLN A 61 -13.74 5.01 -1.26
CA GLN A 61 -12.95 5.16 -2.48
C GLN A 61 -13.86 5.32 -3.71
N TRP A 62 -14.94 4.54 -3.77
CA TRP A 62 -15.94 4.65 -4.84
C TRP A 62 -16.67 5.99 -4.77
N LYS A 63 -17.19 6.36 -3.59
CA LYS A 63 -17.86 7.66 -3.38
C LYS A 63 -16.96 8.84 -3.73
N SER A 64 -15.72 8.84 -3.26
CA SER A 64 -14.75 9.90 -3.57
C SER A 64 -14.48 10.03 -5.07
N LYS A 65 -14.48 8.91 -5.81
CA LYS A 65 -14.34 8.94 -7.28
C LYS A 65 -15.62 9.41 -7.97
N MET A 66 -16.79 9.02 -7.50
CA MET A 66 -18.07 9.55 -7.98
C MET A 66 -18.18 11.06 -7.75
N ASP A 67 -17.80 11.55 -6.57
CA ASP A 67 -17.84 12.97 -6.23
C ASP A 67 -16.88 13.82 -7.09
N LYS A 68 -15.79 13.24 -7.61
CA LYS A 68 -14.89 13.94 -8.55
C LYS A 68 -15.44 14.03 -9.98
N VAL A 69 -16.37 13.14 -10.32
CA VAL A 69 -17.07 13.09 -11.61
C VAL A 69 -18.34 13.97 -11.57
N ARG A 70 -18.78 14.30 -10.35
CA ARG A 70 -19.93 15.14 -10.04
C ARG A 70 -19.65 16.59 -10.48
N GLY A 71 -19.95 16.87 -11.74
CA GLY A 71 -20.13 18.24 -12.22
C GLY A 71 -21.42 18.84 -11.62
N HIS A 72 -22.44 19.07 -12.44
CA HIS A 72 -23.75 19.61 -12.03
C HIS A 72 -24.76 18.55 -11.52
N ALA A 73 -24.38 17.29 -11.36
CA ALA A 73 -25.31 16.21 -10.96
C ALA A 73 -25.67 16.27 -9.46
N ALA A 74 -26.97 16.21 -9.14
CA ALA A 74 -27.47 16.40 -7.78
C ALA A 74 -27.27 15.15 -6.89
N SER A 75 -27.22 13.94 -7.45
CA SER A 75 -27.17 12.66 -6.71
C SER A 75 -26.32 11.57 -7.39
N HIS A 76 -25.93 10.55 -6.61
CA HIS A 76 -25.21 9.38 -7.13
C HIS A 76 -26.02 8.58 -8.15
N ALA A 77 -27.36 8.56 -8.02
CA ALA A 77 -28.23 7.85 -8.94
C ALA A 77 -28.27 8.52 -10.32
N GLU A 78 -28.31 9.85 -10.36
CA GLU A 78 -28.26 10.61 -11.61
C GLU A 78 -26.91 10.47 -12.31
N ILE A 79 -25.80 10.44 -11.55
CA ILE A 79 -24.47 10.15 -12.12
C ILE A 79 -24.46 8.80 -12.83
N LEU A 80 -25.03 7.76 -12.20
CA LEU A 80 -25.05 6.41 -12.78
C LEU A 80 -26.00 6.27 -13.97
N ALA A 81 -27.01 7.15 -14.10
CA ALA A 81 -27.94 7.17 -15.21
C ALA A 81 -27.40 7.93 -16.43
N ASP A 82 -26.40 8.79 -16.24
CA ASP A 82 -25.77 9.57 -17.31
C ASP A 82 -24.51 8.86 -17.83
N GLU A 83 -24.59 8.33 -19.05
CA GLU A 83 -23.48 7.64 -19.72
C GLU A 83 -22.25 8.55 -19.85
N SER A 84 -22.44 9.85 -20.10
CA SER A 84 -21.35 10.80 -20.26
C SER A 84 -20.52 10.94 -18.97
N LEU A 85 -21.19 10.90 -17.82
CA LEU A 85 -20.55 10.98 -16.50
C LEU A 85 -19.94 9.63 -16.09
N THR A 86 -20.53 8.50 -16.48
CA THR A 86 -20.00 7.17 -16.12
C THR A 86 -18.85 6.69 -17.00
N THR A 87 -18.54 7.35 -18.12
CA THR A 87 -17.42 6.97 -19.01
C THR A 87 -16.08 6.78 -18.28
N GLY A 88 -15.81 7.58 -17.24
CA GLY A 88 -14.62 7.48 -16.39
C GLY A 88 -14.72 6.46 -15.24
N LEU A 89 -15.93 6.01 -14.90
CA LEU A 89 -16.23 5.08 -13.81
C LEU A 89 -16.22 3.64 -14.33
N LYS A 90 -15.09 2.96 -14.16
CA LYS A 90 -14.92 1.58 -14.67
C LYS A 90 -15.43 0.56 -13.67
N MET A 91 -16.09 -0.51 -14.15
CA MET A 91 -16.60 -1.60 -13.31
C MET A 91 -15.50 -2.24 -12.44
N GLY A 92 -14.28 -2.38 -12.95
CA GLY A 92 -13.16 -2.86 -12.14
C GLY A 92 -12.84 -1.97 -10.93
N LEU A 93 -13.06 -0.65 -11.00
CA LEU A 93 -12.89 0.24 -9.85
C LEU A 93 -14.00 0.05 -8.81
N PHE A 94 -15.20 -0.30 -9.24
CA PHE A 94 -16.32 -0.62 -8.36
C PHE A 94 -16.14 -1.99 -7.69
N GLY A 95 -15.69 -2.97 -8.47
CA GLY A 95 -15.56 -4.37 -8.08
C GLY A 95 -14.23 -4.77 -7.45
N TYR A 96 -13.15 -3.99 -7.54
CA TYR A 96 -11.86 -4.44 -6.97
C TYR A 96 -11.92 -4.84 -5.48
N PRO A 97 -12.81 -4.29 -4.61
CA PRO A 97 -12.87 -4.75 -3.23
C PRO A 97 -13.26 -6.24 -3.09
N THR A 98 -14.03 -6.80 -4.02
CA THR A 98 -14.33 -8.25 -4.03
C THR A 98 -13.14 -9.07 -4.52
N LEU A 99 -12.39 -8.56 -5.50
CA LEU A 99 -11.11 -9.16 -5.92
C LEU A 99 -10.10 -9.13 -4.77
N GLN A 100 -10.01 -8.03 -4.03
CA GLN A 100 -9.15 -7.94 -2.84
C GLN A 100 -9.58 -8.94 -1.75
N ALA A 101 -10.89 -9.15 -1.56
CA ALA A 101 -11.38 -10.19 -0.66
C ALA A 101 -10.96 -11.60 -1.16
N ALA A 102 -11.02 -11.86 -2.47
CA ALA A 102 -10.52 -13.09 -3.06
C ALA A 102 -9.02 -13.27 -2.83
N ASP A 103 -8.21 -12.23 -3.04
CA ASP A 103 -6.75 -12.26 -2.84
C ASP A 103 -6.38 -12.72 -1.42
N ILE A 104 -7.13 -12.26 -0.42
CA ILE A 104 -6.91 -12.56 1.00
C ILE A 104 -7.41 -13.98 1.34
N LEU A 105 -8.66 -14.28 0.96
CA LEU A 105 -9.35 -15.48 1.40
C LEU A 105 -8.93 -16.73 0.62
N LEU A 106 -8.43 -16.58 -0.61
CA LEU A 106 -7.89 -17.67 -1.41
C LEU A 106 -6.77 -18.42 -0.69
N TYR A 107 -5.97 -17.70 0.09
CA TYR A 107 -4.88 -18.28 0.90
C TYR A 107 -5.27 -18.50 2.36
N LYS A 108 -6.55 -18.32 2.71
CA LYS A 108 -7.06 -18.40 4.09
C LYS A 108 -6.23 -17.56 5.06
N ALA A 109 -5.82 -16.36 4.64
CA ALA A 109 -4.96 -15.50 5.44
C ALA A 109 -5.61 -15.16 6.79
N THR A 110 -4.83 -15.29 7.87
CA THR A 110 -5.28 -14.97 9.23
C THR A 110 -5.02 -13.52 9.59
N HIS A 111 -3.97 -12.92 9.03
CA HIS A 111 -3.55 -11.55 9.29
C HIS A 111 -3.21 -10.85 7.98
N VAL A 112 -3.61 -9.58 7.85
CA VAL A 112 -3.36 -8.79 6.65
C VAL A 112 -2.84 -7.41 7.07
N PRO A 113 -1.58 -7.06 6.71
CA PRO A 113 -1.07 -5.72 6.93
C PRO A 113 -1.77 -4.74 6.00
N VAL A 114 -2.42 -3.73 6.56
CA VAL A 114 -3.18 -2.74 5.79
C VAL A 114 -2.99 -1.34 6.36
N GLY A 115 -2.96 -0.35 5.47
CA GLY A 115 -3.08 1.05 5.89
C GLY A 115 -4.49 1.37 6.37
N GLN A 116 -4.62 2.46 7.14
CA GLN A 116 -5.93 2.94 7.64
C GLN A 116 -6.96 3.13 6.51
N ASP A 117 -6.49 3.55 5.32
CA ASP A 117 -7.31 3.77 4.13
C ASP A 117 -7.88 2.48 3.53
N GLN A 118 -7.35 1.31 3.90
CA GLN A 118 -7.77 0.00 3.38
C GLN A 118 -8.57 -0.83 4.40
N LEU A 119 -8.76 -0.33 5.63
CA LEU A 119 -9.52 -1.05 6.67
C LEU A 119 -10.96 -1.36 6.22
N GLN A 120 -11.61 -0.43 5.50
CA GLN A 120 -12.97 -0.65 5.00
C GLN A 120 -13.04 -1.85 4.04
N HIS A 121 -12.02 -2.07 3.20
CA HIS A 121 -11.98 -3.23 2.30
C HIS A 121 -11.66 -4.52 3.06
N LEU A 122 -10.83 -4.46 4.10
CA LEU A 122 -10.57 -5.63 4.93
C LEU A 122 -11.84 -6.07 5.68
N GLU A 123 -12.64 -5.12 6.18
CA GLU A 123 -13.97 -5.43 6.73
C GLU A 123 -14.90 -6.04 5.69
N LEU A 124 -14.88 -5.56 4.43
CA LEU A 124 -15.61 -6.23 3.35
C LEU A 124 -15.16 -7.68 3.15
N ALA A 125 -13.85 -7.96 3.20
CA ALA A 125 -13.34 -9.33 3.10
C ALA A 125 -13.86 -10.21 4.25
N ARG A 126 -13.89 -9.68 5.48
CA ARG A 126 -14.44 -10.38 6.66
C ARG A 126 -15.93 -10.64 6.53
N ASP A 127 -16.69 -9.66 6.04
CA ASP A 127 -18.13 -9.80 5.80
C ASP A 127 -18.41 -10.79 4.65
N THR A 128 -17.58 -10.80 3.62
CA THR A 128 -17.66 -11.75 2.50
C THR A 128 -17.39 -13.18 2.98
N ALA A 129 -16.35 -13.40 3.79
CA ALA A 129 -16.08 -14.69 4.42
C ALA A 129 -17.28 -15.17 5.28
N LYS A 130 -17.82 -14.28 6.14
CA LYS A 130 -18.99 -14.57 6.96
C LYS A 130 -20.22 -14.92 6.12
N LEU A 131 -20.46 -14.16 5.06
CA LEU A 131 -21.58 -14.37 4.14
C LEU A 131 -21.45 -15.71 3.43
N PHE A 132 -20.28 -16.01 2.85
CA PHE A 132 -20.02 -17.28 2.18
C PHE A 132 -20.26 -18.47 3.14
N ASN A 133 -19.63 -18.46 4.32
CA ASN A 133 -19.74 -19.57 5.27
C ASN A 133 -21.19 -19.77 5.73
N LYS A 134 -21.95 -18.67 5.92
CA LYS A 134 -23.37 -18.72 6.28
C LYS A 134 -24.23 -19.27 5.14
N THR A 135 -24.04 -18.77 3.92
CA THR A 135 -24.84 -19.15 2.74
C THR A 135 -24.71 -20.64 2.45
N PHE A 136 -23.50 -21.17 2.47
CA PHE A 136 -23.25 -22.59 2.18
C PHE A 136 -23.21 -23.49 3.42
N LYS A 137 -23.45 -22.92 4.61
CA LYS A 137 -23.47 -23.64 5.91
C LYS A 137 -22.20 -24.48 6.14
N LYS A 138 -21.04 -23.94 5.76
CA LYS A 138 -19.72 -24.57 5.89
C LYS A 138 -18.68 -23.54 6.33
N ASP A 139 -17.75 -23.93 7.19
CA ASP A 139 -16.68 -23.04 7.64
C ASP A 139 -15.47 -23.15 6.72
N VAL A 140 -15.50 -22.42 5.59
CA VAL A 140 -14.45 -22.50 4.55
C VAL A 140 -13.39 -21.42 4.76
N PHE A 141 -13.83 -20.19 5.01
CA PHE A 141 -12.96 -19.03 5.06
C PHE A 141 -12.80 -18.46 6.48
N PRO A 142 -11.57 -18.21 6.95
CA PRO A 142 -11.35 -17.49 8.18
C PRO A 142 -11.69 -16.00 8.02
N LYS A 143 -11.82 -15.28 9.15
CA LYS A 143 -11.96 -13.83 9.15
C LYS A 143 -10.60 -13.18 9.41
N PRO A 144 -9.96 -12.56 8.41
CA PRO A 144 -8.63 -11.99 8.57
C PRO A 144 -8.62 -10.84 9.59
N ILE A 145 -7.51 -10.68 10.30
CA ILE A 145 -7.27 -9.62 11.30
C ILE A 145 -6.34 -8.56 10.69
N ALA A 146 -6.66 -7.29 10.91
CA ALA A 146 -5.82 -6.18 10.47
C ALA A 146 -4.51 -6.15 11.27
N ILE A 147 -3.38 -5.97 10.58
CA ILE A 147 -2.15 -5.48 11.20
C ILE A 147 -1.97 -4.04 10.72
N THR A 148 -2.13 -3.08 11.64
CA THR A 148 -1.97 -1.65 11.34
C THR A 148 -0.71 -1.13 12.04
N PRO A 149 0.21 -0.46 11.34
CA PRO A 149 1.33 0.22 11.98
C PRO A 149 0.82 1.27 13.00
N PRO A 150 1.53 1.50 14.12
CA PRO A 150 1.20 2.58 15.05
C PRO A 150 1.11 3.94 14.36
N GLU A 151 0.21 4.82 14.79
CA GLU A 151 0.09 6.19 14.23
C GLU A 151 1.37 7.02 14.37
N THR A 152 2.22 6.67 15.33
CA THR A 152 3.54 7.28 15.53
C THR A 152 4.52 7.00 14.40
N GLN A 153 4.33 5.92 13.62
CA GLN A 153 5.20 5.57 12.48
C GLN A 153 4.70 6.13 11.14
N ARG A 154 3.71 7.03 11.16
CA ARG A 154 3.16 7.60 9.92
C ARG A 154 4.07 8.71 9.39
N VAL A 155 4.73 8.44 8.27
CA VAL A 155 5.56 9.42 7.57
C VAL A 155 4.71 10.38 6.73
N MET A 156 4.90 11.68 6.94
CA MET A 156 4.17 12.76 6.29
C MET A 156 4.96 13.38 5.14
N SER A 157 4.28 14.11 4.26
CA SER A 157 4.89 14.82 3.14
C SER A 157 5.90 15.85 3.63
N LEU A 158 7.08 15.88 3.01
CA LEU A 158 8.13 16.85 3.33
C LEU A 158 7.72 18.29 2.96
N ARG A 159 6.72 18.48 2.09
CA ARG A 159 6.25 19.80 1.66
C ARG A 159 4.97 20.23 2.39
N GLN A 160 4.07 19.29 2.63
CA GLN A 160 2.82 19.50 3.37
C GLN A 160 2.79 18.55 4.58
N PRO A 161 3.39 18.93 5.71
CA PRO A 161 3.55 18.02 6.86
C PRO A 161 2.24 17.53 7.49
N THR A 162 1.10 18.11 7.12
CA THR A 162 -0.25 17.69 7.52
C THR A 162 -0.86 16.62 6.60
N ALA A 163 -0.25 16.39 5.43
CA ALA A 163 -0.67 15.37 4.46
C ALA A 163 0.26 14.15 4.51
N LYS A 164 -0.29 12.95 4.36
CA LYS A 164 0.51 11.71 4.28
C LYS A 164 1.40 11.76 3.05
N MET A 165 2.64 11.27 3.17
CA MET A 165 3.51 11.09 2.00
C MET A 165 2.84 10.17 0.98
N SER A 166 2.84 10.56 -0.29
CA SER A 166 2.18 9.81 -1.36
C SER A 166 3.07 9.65 -2.59
N LYS A 167 3.08 8.43 -3.13
CA LYS A 167 3.74 8.11 -4.41
C LYS A 167 3.12 8.89 -5.58
N SER A 168 1.85 9.27 -5.48
CA SER A 168 1.11 9.96 -6.55
C SER A 168 1.10 11.48 -6.43
N ASP A 169 1.82 12.06 -5.46
CA ASP A 169 1.93 13.51 -5.34
C ASP A 169 2.72 14.08 -6.55
N PRO A 170 2.25 15.15 -7.21
CA PRO A 170 2.95 15.72 -8.37
C PRO A 170 4.31 16.32 -8.00
N SER A 171 4.51 16.73 -6.75
CA SER A 171 5.78 17.28 -6.27
C SER A 171 6.69 16.15 -5.81
N ASP A 172 7.76 15.89 -6.54
CA ASP A 172 8.75 14.89 -6.12
C ASP A 172 9.49 15.29 -4.82
N LEU A 173 9.57 16.59 -4.52
CA LEU A 173 10.11 17.10 -3.25
C LEU A 173 9.25 16.74 -2.02
N SER A 174 8.03 16.22 -2.21
CA SER A 174 7.14 15.81 -1.11
C SER A 174 7.53 14.47 -0.47
N ARG A 175 8.37 13.66 -1.15
CA ARG A 175 8.65 12.27 -0.80
C ARG A 175 10.11 11.89 -1.00
N ILE A 176 10.56 10.88 -0.27
CA ILE A 176 11.83 10.19 -0.53
C ILE A 176 11.52 8.89 -1.27
N ASN A 177 12.15 8.69 -2.43
CA ASN A 177 12.07 7.42 -3.16
C ASN A 177 13.27 6.55 -2.77
N LEU A 178 13.09 5.22 -2.73
CA LEU A 178 14.19 4.30 -2.42
C LEU A 178 15.33 4.38 -3.44
N SER A 179 15.05 4.85 -4.66
CA SER A 179 16.01 5.05 -5.75
C SER A 179 16.66 6.45 -5.76
N ASP A 180 16.33 7.35 -4.83
CA ASP A 180 16.91 8.70 -4.81
C ASP A 180 18.39 8.64 -4.42
N THR A 181 19.28 9.31 -5.16
CA THR A 181 20.70 9.35 -4.75
C THR A 181 20.88 10.10 -3.43
N PRO A 182 22.00 9.90 -2.72
CA PRO A 182 22.31 10.62 -1.49
C PRO A 182 22.15 12.15 -1.62
N GLU A 183 22.57 12.73 -2.74
CA GLU A 183 22.45 14.17 -3.02
C GLU A 183 20.98 14.61 -3.16
N VAL A 184 20.15 13.77 -3.78
CA VAL A 184 18.71 14.02 -3.93
C VAL A 184 18.03 13.93 -2.57
N ILE A 185 18.34 12.92 -1.76
CA ILE A 185 17.81 12.76 -0.40
C ILE A 185 18.17 13.98 0.46
N GLN A 186 19.45 14.38 0.48
CA GLN A 186 19.91 15.58 1.18
C GLN A 186 19.14 16.82 0.72
N ASN A 187 19.01 17.04 -0.60
CA ASN A 187 18.31 18.20 -1.11
C ASN A 187 16.83 18.22 -0.74
N LYS A 188 16.15 17.07 -0.77
CA LYS A 188 14.73 16.95 -0.40
C LYS A 188 14.51 17.24 1.08
N ILE A 189 15.31 16.66 1.97
CA ILE A 189 15.22 16.88 3.41
C ILE A 189 15.60 18.32 3.76
N ARG A 190 16.65 18.88 3.14
CA ARG A 190 17.02 20.29 3.28
C ARG A 190 15.86 21.23 2.92
N ARG A 191 15.07 20.90 1.90
CA ARG A 191 13.90 21.67 1.43
C ARG A 191 12.59 21.31 2.14
N ALA A 192 12.62 20.40 3.11
CA ALA A 192 11.45 20.03 3.88
C ALA A 192 10.90 21.25 4.65
N THR A 193 9.58 21.39 4.68
CA THR A 193 8.89 22.46 5.38
C THR A 193 9.03 22.29 6.89
N THR A 194 9.56 23.30 7.57
CA THR A 194 9.64 23.42 9.03
C THR A 194 9.14 24.79 9.45
N ASP A 195 8.93 24.99 10.75
CA ASP A 195 8.73 26.32 11.32
C ASP A 195 10.06 27.10 11.41
N SER A 196 9.98 28.34 11.91
CA SER A 196 11.10 29.27 12.08
C SER A 196 11.70 29.26 13.49
N LEU A 197 11.25 28.35 14.36
CA LEU A 197 11.75 28.25 15.74
C LEU A 197 13.02 27.39 15.69
N GLY A 198 14.19 28.00 15.92
CA GLY A 198 15.49 27.34 15.77
C GLY A 198 15.69 26.08 16.62
N SER A 199 15.02 26.00 17.77
CA SER A 199 15.04 24.85 18.68
C SER A 199 14.31 23.64 18.10
N ILE A 200 14.74 22.43 18.46
CA ILE A 200 14.11 21.18 18.00
C ILE A 200 13.22 20.62 19.10
N SER A 201 11.93 20.50 18.83
CA SER A 201 10.97 19.88 19.77
C SER A 201 9.87 19.14 19.01
N TYR A 202 9.25 18.18 19.68
CA TYR A 202 8.18 17.37 19.12
C TYR A 202 6.81 17.91 19.53
N ASP A 203 6.05 18.40 18.54
CA ASP A 203 4.65 18.79 18.66
C ASP A 203 3.97 18.61 17.29
N LYS A 204 3.14 17.57 17.14
CA LYS A 204 2.49 17.27 15.85
C LYS A 204 1.49 18.35 15.43
N LYS A 205 0.94 19.12 16.36
CA LYS A 205 -0.11 20.10 16.09
C LYS A 205 0.50 21.44 15.72
N GLU A 206 1.40 21.94 16.55
CA GLU A 206 1.99 23.26 16.38
C GLU A 206 3.28 23.23 15.54
N ARG A 207 4.01 22.10 15.51
CA ARG A 207 5.28 21.92 14.79
C ARG A 207 5.29 20.65 13.91
N PRO A 208 4.32 20.47 13.00
CA PRO A 208 4.15 19.22 12.25
C PRO A 208 5.36 18.86 11.37
N GLY A 209 6.07 19.86 10.82
CA GLY A 209 7.25 19.66 9.98
C GLY A 209 8.45 19.09 10.77
N VAL A 210 8.77 19.70 11.91
CA VAL A 210 9.87 19.25 12.79
C VAL A 210 9.54 17.89 13.38
N SER A 211 8.30 17.69 13.82
CA SER A 211 7.82 16.41 14.36
C SER A 211 7.89 15.28 13.34
N ASN A 212 7.58 15.54 12.07
CA ASN A 212 7.72 14.56 11.00
C ASN A 212 9.19 14.17 10.79
N LEU A 213 10.12 15.13 10.77
CA LEU A 213 11.54 14.84 10.63
C LEU A 213 12.13 14.10 11.83
N LEU A 214 11.70 14.42 13.05
CA LEU A 214 12.06 13.67 14.27
C LEU A 214 11.56 12.23 14.20
N THR A 215 10.32 12.02 13.74
CA THR A 215 9.76 10.69 13.54
C THR A 215 10.55 9.88 12.52
N ILE A 216 10.94 10.49 11.40
CA ILE A 216 11.78 9.85 10.38
C ILE A 216 13.13 9.47 11.00
N TYR A 217 13.81 10.42 11.65
CA TYR A 217 15.12 10.20 12.26
C TYR A 217 15.09 9.08 13.30
N SER A 218 14.13 9.13 14.24
CA SER A 218 14.01 8.12 15.29
C SER A 218 13.76 6.73 14.70
N THR A 219 12.98 6.64 13.62
CA THR A 219 12.73 5.38 12.91
C THR A 219 13.98 4.85 12.22
N MET A 220 14.78 5.71 11.56
CA MET A 220 16.02 5.28 10.90
C MET A 220 17.09 4.82 11.91
N ARG A 221 17.07 5.40 13.11
CA ARG A 221 17.99 5.09 14.22
C ARG A 221 17.50 3.98 15.16
N ASP A 222 16.28 3.50 14.99
CA ASP A 222 15.62 2.54 15.89
C ASP A 222 15.58 3.00 17.36
N ILE A 223 15.26 4.28 17.56
CA ILE A 223 15.10 4.92 18.88
C ILE A 223 13.71 5.55 19.04
N THR A 224 13.36 5.91 20.27
CA THR A 224 12.12 6.65 20.54
C THR A 224 12.22 8.11 20.07
N VAL A 225 11.08 8.76 19.85
CA VAL A 225 11.05 10.18 19.48
C VAL A 225 11.60 11.03 20.63
N GLU A 226 11.35 10.63 21.87
CA GLU A 226 11.84 11.28 23.08
C GLU A 226 13.37 11.22 23.18
N GLU A 227 13.99 10.10 22.81
CA GLU A 227 15.45 9.98 22.70
C GLU A 227 16.00 10.84 21.56
N ALA A 228 15.35 10.84 20.40
CA ALA A 228 15.74 11.70 19.27
C ALA A 228 15.71 13.19 19.65
N VAL A 229 14.69 13.65 20.38
CA VAL A 229 14.62 15.05 20.86
C VAL A 229 15.82 15.38 21.76
N LYS A 230 16.23 14.45 22.64
CA LYS A 230 17.40 14.63 23.52
C LYS A 230 18.71 14.73 22.73
N GLU A 231 18.88 13.94 21.67
CA GLU A 231 20.06 14.04 20.81
C GLU A 231 20.20 15.40 20.12
N PHE A 232 19.08 16.10 19.91
CA PHE A 232 19.05 17.44 19.31
C PHE A 232 18.91 18.57 20.33
N GLU A 233 19.01 18.29 21.64
CA GLU A 233 19.07 19.34 22.67
C GLU A 233 20.27 20.25 22.43
N GLY A 234 20.06 21.56 22.53
CA GLY A 234 21.10 22.56 22.29
C GLY A 234 21.38 22.86 20.81
N ILE A 235 20.74 22.17 19.86
CA ILE A 235 20.75 22.59 18.46
C ILE A 235 19.77 23.75 18.27
N GLU A 236 20.31 24.92 17.91
CA GLU A 236 19.53 26.11 17.57
C GLU A 236 19.37 26.32 16.05
N SER A 237 19.92 25.39 15.25
CA SER A 237 19.92 25.46 13.78
C SER A 237 19.10 24.33 13.17
N THR A 238 17.93 24.68 12.61
CA THR A 238 17.11 23.74 11.83
C THR A 238 17.85 23.18 10.61
N LYS A 239 18.89 23.87 10.12
CA LYS A 239 19.75 23.38 9.04
C LYS A 239 20.57 22.16 9.50
N GLN A 240 21.26 22.27 10.63
CA GLN A 240 22.08 21.18 11.17
C GLN A 240 21.21 19.96 11.52
N PHE A 241 20.02 20.19 12.08
CA PHE A 241 19.03 19.14 12.31
C PHE A 241 18.65 18.40 11.01
N LYS A 242 18.31 19.13 9.94
CA LYS A 242 17.97 18.52 8.63
C LYS A 242 19.13 17.76 8.00
N GLU A 243 20.37 18.21 8.19
CA GLU A 243 21.56 17.51 7.71
C GLU A 243 21.70 16.15 8.41
N GLN A 244 21.59 16.10 9.74
CA GLN A 244 21.64 14.83 10.49
C GLN A 244 20.48 13.89 10.17
N VAL A 245 19.27 14.43 9.94
CA VAL A 245 18.13 13.62 9.46
C VAL A 245 18.43 13.02 8.08
N ALA A 246 19.04 13.79 7.18
CA ALA A 246 19.40 13.29 5.86
C ALA A 246 20.46 12.20 5.93
N ASP A 247 21.49 12.38 6.75
CA ASP A 247 22.55 11.39 6.92
C ASP A 247 22.00 10.07 7.46
N ALA A 248 21.12 10.10 8.47
CA ALA A 248 20.47 8.91 9.00
C ALA A 248 19.61 8.17 7.96
N VAL A 249 18.87 8.91 7.13
CA VAL A 249 18.07 8.33 6.03
C VAL A 249 18.98 7.70 4.97
N ILE A 250 20.08 8.36 4.61
CA ILE A 250 21.03 7.86 3.61
C ILE A 250 21.73 6.60 4.11
N GLU A 251 22.21 6.62 5.35
CA GLU A 251 22.86 5.46 5.98
C GLU A 251 21.93 4.23 5.96
N HIS A 252 20.66 4.41 6.29
CA HIS A 252 19.68 3.33 6.30
C HIS A 252 19.30 2.83 4.89
N ILE A 253 19.15 3.74 3.91
CA ILE A 253 18.68 3.39 2.56
C ILE A 253 19.83 2.87 1.67
N SER A 254 21.08 3.24 1.93
CA SER A 254 22.23 2.88 1.07
C SER A 254 22.39 1.36 0.83
N PRO A 255 22.26 0.47 1.83
CA PRO A 255 22.29 -0.98 1.59
C PRO A 255 21.15 -1.46 0.69
N ILE A 256 19.95 -0.88 0.83
CA ILE A 256 18.78 -1.19 0.00
C ILE A 256 19.06 -0.75 -1.44
N GLN A 257 19.69 0.40 -1.65
CA GLN A 257 20.08 0.90 -2.98
C GLN A 257 21.12 0.03 -3.66
N ALA A 258 22.12 -0.43 -2.93
CA ALA A 258 23.10 -1.38 -3.46
C ALA A 258 22.42 -2.66 -3.95
N GLU A 259 21.46 -3.18 -3.19
CA GLU A 259 20.70 -4.39 -3.55
C GLU A 259 19.73 -4.14 -4.72
N LEU A 260 19.09 -2.96 -4.77
CA LEU A 260 18.29 -2.53 -5.93
C LEU A 260 19.11 -2.59 -7.21
N LEU A 261 20.31 -1.98 -7.22
CA LEU A 261 21.20 -1.96 -8.39
C LEU A 261 21.64 -3.37 -8.79
N ARG A 262 21.97 -4.22 -7.81
CA ARG A 262 22.34 -5.62 -8.04
C ARG A 262 21.20 -6.40 -8.70
N LEU A 263 19.98 -6.27 -8.19
CA LEU A 263 18.79 -6.96 -8.71
C LEU A 263 18.31 -6.40 -10.05
N GLN A 264 18.52 -5.10 -10.31
CA GLN A 264 18.27 -4.50 -11.62
C GLN A 264 19.21 -5.04 -12.70
N ALA A 265 20.46 -5.32 -12.34
CA ALA A 265 21.43 -5.96 -13.24
C ALA A 265 21.12 -7.45 -13.48
N ASP A 266 20.52 -8.13 -12.50
CA ASP A 266 20.15 -9.55 -12.57
C ASP A 266 18.62 -9.76 -12.60
N GLN A 267 17.97 -9.23 -13.64
CA GLN A 267 16.53 -9.44 -13.82
C GLN A 267 16.17 -10.91 -14.06
N GLY A 268 17.13 -11.74 -14.51
CA GLY A 268 16.95 -13.18 -14.70
C GLY A 268 16.60 -13.86 -13.37
N TYR A 269 17.39 -13.60 -12.33
CA TYR A 269 17.10 -14.07 -10.98
C TYR A 269 15.73 -13.59 -10.47
N VAL A 270 15.39 -12.31 -10.66
CA VAL A 270 14.10 -11.77 -10.19
C VAL A 270 12.92 -12.48 -10.84
N ARG A 271 13.00 -12.76 -12.15
CA ARG A 271 11.96 -13.50 -12.87
C ARG A 271 11.85 -14.94 -12.35
N GLN A 272 12.98 -15.61 -12.12
CA GLN A 272 12.99 -16.95 -11.52
C GLN A 272 12.30 -16.95 -10.15
N VAL A 273 12.60 -15.96 -9.29
CA VAL A 273 11.94 -15.82 -7.99
C VAL A 273 10.41 -15.67 -8.13
N LEU A 274 9.96 -14.85 -9.09
CA LEU A 274 8.53 -14.68 -9.36
C LEU A 274 7.88 -15.94 -9.93
N ASP A 275 8.60 -16.72 -10.76
CA ASP A 275 8.14 -18.01 -11.28
C ASP A 275 7.92 -19.02 -10.13
N GLU A 276 8.92 -19.16 -9.26
CA GLU A 276 8.87 -20.04 -8.10
C GLU A 276 7.80 -19.62 -7.10
N GLY A 277 7.68 -18.32 -6.82
CA GLY A 277 6.65 -17.78 -5.95
C GLY A 277 5.25 -18.00 -6.51
N ALA A 278 5.06 -17.82 -7.82
CA ALA A 278 3.78 -18.08 -8.48
C ALA A 278 3.40 -19.55 -8.43
N ALA A 279 4.37 -20.47 -8.60
CA ALA A 279 4.13 -21.91 -8.48
C ALA A 279 3.68 -22.29 -7.06
N LYS A 280 4.39 -21.81 -6.02
CA LYS A 280 4.00 -22.02 -4.61
C LYS A 280 2.61 -21.47 -4.31
N ALA A 281 2.31 -20.27 -4.80
CA ALA A 281 1.02 -19.64 -4.62
C ALA A 281 -0.10 -20.40 -5.35
N ALA A 282 0.14 -20.85 -6.58
CA ALA A 282 -0.82 -21.61 -7.37
C ALA A 282 -1.18 -22.95 -6.71
N GLU A 283 -0.21 -23.66 -6.13
CA GLU A 283 -0.46 -24.91 -5.43
C GLU A 283 -1.47 -24.75 -4.28
N VAL A 284 -1.24 -23.76 -3.40
CA VAL A 284 -2.13 -23.46 -2.28
C VAL A 284 -3.50 -22.98 -2.77
N ALA A 285 -3.50 -22.09 -3.77
CA ALA A 285 -4.71 -21.53 -4.34
C ALA A 285 -5.60 -22.60 -4.98
N HIS A 286 -5.03 -23.51 -5.77
CA HIS A 286 -5.78 -24.59 -6.43
C HIS A 286 -6.42 -25.52 -5.40
N LYS A 287 -5.66 -25.93 -4.37
CA LYS A 287 -6.18 -26.77 -3.28
C LYS A 287 -7.39 -26.12 -2.59
N ASN A 288 -7.30 -24.82 -2.28
CA ASN A 288 -8.40 -24.11 -1.63
C ASN A 288 -9.57 -23.89 -2.60
N MET A 289 -9.32 -23.67 -3.89
CA MET A 289 -10.38 -23.56 -4.90
C MET A 289 -11.13 -24.87 -5.12
N GLU A 290 -10.49 -26.02 -5.04
CA GLU A 290 -11.20 -27.31 -5.10
C GLU A 290 -12.23 -27.46 -3.98
N GLU A 291 -11.88 -27.02 -2.76
CA GLU A 291 -12.83 -26.98 -1.66
C GLU A 291 -13.99 -26.03 -1.98
N VAL A 292 -13.69 -24.80 -2.41
CA VAL A 292 -14.70 -23.80 -2.78
C VAL A 292 -15.63 -24.35 -3.85
N TYR A 293 -15.10 -24.95 -4.92
CA TYR A 293 -15.88 -25.52 -6.02
C TYR A 293 -16.84 -26.60 -5.55
N LYS A 294 -16.39 -27.50 -4.66
CA LYS A 294 -17.26 -28.51 -4.05
C LYS A 294 -18.35 -27.90 -3.17
N VAL A 295 -18.04 -26.82 -2.47
CA VAL A 295 -19.00 -26.12 -1.62
C VAL A 295 -20.07 -25.40 -2.44
N VAL A 296 -19.69 -24.78 -3.57
CA VAL A 296 -20.64 -24.07 -4.45
C VAL A 296 -21.31 -24.97 -5.49
N GLY A 297 -20.88 -26.23 -5.62
CA GLY A 297 -21.48 -27.23 -6.49
C GLY A 297 -21.02 -27.19 -7.96
N LEU A 298 -19.79 -26.72 -8.23
CA LEU A 298 -19.25 -26.60 -9.59
C LEU A 298 -18.35 -27.77 -10.02
N LYS A 299 -17.60 -28.37 -9.09
CA LYS A 299 -16.71 -29.52 -9.30
C LYS A 299 -16.69 -30.42 -8.07
#